data_AF-A0A9P4X1Z8-F1
#
_entry.id   AF-A0A9P4X1Z8-F1
#
_cell.length_a   1.000
_cell.length_b   1.000
_cell.length_c   1.000
_cell.angle_alpha   90.00
_cell.angle_beta   90.00
_cell.angle_gamma   90.00
#
_symmetry.space_group_name_H-M   'P 1'
#
loop_
_entity.id
_entity.type
_entity.pdbx_description
1 polymer ?
#
loop_
_entity_poly.entity_id
_entity_poly.type
_entity_poly.pdbx_seq_one_letter_code
_entity_poly.pdbx_strand_id
1 'polypeptide(L)'
;MAIAQPGGGVSTAHVNMMTDTIIANLPADGLRVVMRALLVLFPEITHAFEFETKKFVQQRAVSSIIGKDKKPSLAELNKTQQIARSMLGCGLSFESLQLFQNLVAQGTVLISRTSDDSQYELFTFLTSVDGDIVQAMTAVQKSLFIDTGTRVMDNGEHALVEALYHSLTSCYATLKATEHDYPFGRSLIATASILGLPRPTLLDAHQDLGKQTSLIPLPQQARETFQLNGRTVPRIFSGLWQMSSPAWGAASSSKIVEQFSSHVRQGFTAFDMADHYGDAEVIFGRFSSLYPHRQTIFTATKYCVFHPMTVSREAVQANVTERCRRLQTEKINLLQFHWQFYENPDYLKALQFLTEDDRVETVGLCNFDTKHLLEVVQSGIRVYTNQVQFSLVDSRPVFEMGSACEEHNIKLLTYGTLCGGFLADKWLGKPEPDIYDGSITPSQRKYFEMIRSWGGWSLFQELLTVLRAIATKHKVGISNVATRWVLDFPYVGAVIVGARMGISEHTDENLSSFGWSLDQSDRDTIEEILTRSRRAEIFQKVGDCGAEYR
;
A
#
# COMPACT_ATOMS: atom_id res chain seq x y z
N MET A 1 -11.27 42.64 6.65
CA MET A 1 -10.09 43.42 7.05
C MET A 1 -9.93 43.35 8.56
N ALA A 2 -8.95 42.59 9.03
CA ALA A 2 -8.07 42.97 10.13
C ALA A 2 -6.90 41.97 10.12
N ILE A 3 -5.71 42.53 10.13
CA ILE A 3 -4.39 41.92 9.99
C ILE A 3 -4.01 41.27 11.33
N ALA A 4 -3.36 40.10 11.30
CA ALA A 4 -2.57 39.61 12.43
C ALA A 4 -1.12 39.45 11.98
N GLN A 5 -0.26 40.35 12.46
CA GLN A 5 1.19 40.25 12.42
C GLN A 5 1.72 39.83 13.81
N PRO A 6 2.98 39.34 13.88
CA PRO A 6 3.38 38.29 14.81
C PRO A 6 3.92 38.81 16.15
N GLY A 7 3.76 38.04 17.22
CA GLY A 7 4.39 38.33 18.51
C GLY A 7 4.04 37.29 19.58
N GLY A 8 5.06 36.85 20.32
CA GLY A 8 5.03 35.72 21.24
C GLY A 8 4.00 35.75 22.37
N GLY A 9 3.52 34.56 22.73
CA GLY A 9 3.38 34.17 24.13
C GLY A 9 2.18 34.67 24.93
N VAL A 10 0.95 34.56 24.41
CA VAL A 10 -0.28 34.20 25.16
C VAL A 10 -1.22 33.53 24.15
N SER A 11 -1.71 32.32 24.43
CA SER A 11 -2.71 31.67 23.57
C SER A 11 -3.98 32.52 23.54
N THR A 12 -4.39 33.00 22.37
CA THR A 12 -5.69 33.65 22.18
C THR A 12 -6.78 32.61 22.44
N ALA A 13 -7.36 32.64 23.63
CA ALA A 13 -8.17 31.56 24.20
C ALA A 13 -9.51 31.26 23.49
N HIS A 14 -9.84 31.95 22.38
CA HIS A 14 -11.12 31.79 21.71
C HIS A 14 -11.00 31.81 20.18
N VAL A 15 -11.53 30.76 19.56
CA VAL A 15 -11.87 30.76 18.13
C VAL A 15 -13.02 31.75 17.92
N ASN A 16 -12.98 32.52 16.82
CA ASN A 16 -14.05 33.46 16.48
C ASN A 16 -15.42 32.74 16.46
N MET A 17 -16.46 33.32 17.05
CA MET A 17 -17.78 32.68 17.15
C MET A 17 -18.39 32.27 15.80
N MET A 18 -18.13 33.01 14.72
CA MET A 18 -18.58 32.63 13.38
C MET A 18 -17.83 31.40 12.89
N THR A 19 -16.53 31.29 13.17
CA THR A 19 -15.74 30.10 12.87
C THR A 19 -16.19 28.90 13.71
N ASP A 20 -16.50 29.10 14.98
CA ASP A 20 -17.05 28.04 15.84
C ASP A 20 -18.42 27.56 15.33
N THR A 21 -19.26 28.47 14.84
CA THR A 21 -20.54 28.14 14.19
C THR A 21 -20.34 27.25 12.96
N ILE A 22 -19.30 27.52 12.16
CA ILE A 22 -18.93 26.67 11.01
C ILE A 22 -18.53 25.27 11.51
N ILE A 23 -17.65 25.17 12.51
CA ILE A 23 -17.18 23.89 13.06
C ILE A 23 -18.35 23.07 13.64
N ALA A 24 -19.26 23.72 14.37
CA ALA A 24 -20.37 23.08 15.06
C ALA A 24 -21.45 22.55 14.11
N ASN A 25 -21.63 23.16 12.94
CA ASN A 25 -22.73 22.84 12.02
C ASN A 25 -22.28 22.15 10.73
N LEU A 26 -20.98 22.15 10.39
CA LEU A 26 -20.49 21.37 9.26
C LEU A 26 -20.67 19.87 9.54
N PRO A 27 -21.23 19.10 8.59
CA PRO A 27 -21.28 17.65 8.73
C PRO A 27 -19.86 17.06 8.70
N ALA A 28 -19.69 15.85 9.23
CA ALA A 28 -18.36 15.27 9.49
C ALA A 28 -17.53 15.04 8.21
N ASP A 29 -18.18 14.70 7.11
CA ASP A 29 -17.62 14.68 5.74
C ASP A 29 -17.14 16.08 5.32
N GLY A 30 -17.96 17.11 5.48
CA GLY A 30 -17.59 18.50 5.21
C GLY A 30 -16.37 18.98 6.00
N LEU A 31 -16.28 18.62 7.29
CA LEU A 31 -15.09 18.90 8.11
C LEU A 31 -13.84 18.20 7.57
N ARG A 32 -13.94 16.96 7.09
CA ARG A 32 -12.81 16.25 6.48
C ARG A 32 -12.36 16.91 5.18
N VAL A 33 -13.30 17.34 4.34
CA VAL A 33 -13.03 18.09 3.09
C VAL A 33 -12.21 19.34 3.41
N VAL A 34 -12.73 20.18 4.30
CA VAL A 34 -12.11 21.46 4.65
C VAL A 34 -10.74 21.23 5.29
N MET A 35 -10.63 20.28 6.22
CA MET A 35 -9.35 19.99 6.89
C MET A 35 -8.28 19.54 5.89
N ARG A 36 -8.59 18.62 4.96
CA ARG A 36 -7.61 18.19 3.95
C ARG A 36 -7.22 19.35 3.03
N ALA A 37 -8.18 20.17 2.61
CA ALA A 37 -7.89 21.34 1.78
C ALA A 37 -6.94 22.31 2.49
N LEU A 38 -7.12 22.54 3.79
CA LEU A 38 -6.21 23.34 4.61
C LEU A 38 -4.81 22.71 4.67
N LEU A 39 -4.69 21.41 4.90
CA LEU A 39 -3.40 20.71 4.95
C LEU A 39 -2.66 20.72 3.61
N VAL A 40 -3.38 20.70 2.49
CA VAL A 40 -2.80 20.81 1.14
C VAL A 40 -2.32 22.24 0.86
N LEU A 41 -3.13 23.25 1.22
CA LEU A 41 -2.81 24.66 0.97
C LEU A 41 -1.72 25.19 1.92
N PHE A 42 -1.66 24.65 3.14
CA PHE A 42 -0.78 25.08 4.21
C PHE A 42 -0.07 23.86 4.84
N PRO A 43 0.88 23.22 4.16
CA PRO A 43 1.57 22.02 4.67
C PRO A 43 2.19 22.23 6.06
N GLU A 44 2.59 23.46 6.40
CA GLU A 44 3.19 23.84 7.68
C GLU A 44 2.28 23.59 8.91
N ILE A 45 0.95 23.53 8.73
CA ILE A 45 0.03 23.27 9.84
C ILE A 45 -0.14 21.77 10.15
N THR A 46 0.43 20.88 9.33
CA THR A 46 0.29 19.42 9.48
C THR A 46 0.75 18.95 10.87
N HIS A 47 1.91 19.41 11.32
CA HIS A 47 2.43 19.04 12.64
C HIS A 47 1.56 19.55 13.79
N ALA A 48 0.95 20.74 13.65
CA ALA A 48 0.03 21.26 14.65
C ALA A 48 -1.26 20.43 14.70
N PHE A 49 -1.80 20.04 13.55
CA PHE A 49 -2.95 19.13 13.46
C PHE A 49 -2.66 17.77 14.10
N GLU A 50 -1.52 17.16 13.79
CA GLU A 50 -1.09 15.88 14.38
C GLU A 50 -0.93 15.99 15.90
N PHE A 51 -0.33 17.08 16.37
CA PHE A 51 -0.10 17.33 17.79
C PHE A 51 -1.40 17.51 18.58
N GLU A 52 -2.36 18.30 18.07
CA GLU A 52 -3.67 18.45 18.72
C GLU A 52 -4.51 17.18 18.63
N THR A 53 -4.39 16.42 17.52
CA THR A 53 -5.00 15.10 17.39
C THR A 53 -4.46 14.14 18.45
N LYS A 54 -3.13 14.12 18.66
CA LYS A 54 -2.45 13.31 19.69
C LYS A 54 -3.01 13.59 21.08
N LYS A 55 -3.19 14.86 21.46
CA LYS A 55 -3.82 15.22 22.74
C LYS A 55 -5.26 14.73 22.84
N PHE A 56 -6.06 14.93 21.80
CA PHE A 56 -7.47 14.51 21.78
C PHE A 56 -7.60 12.99 21.95
N VAL A 57 -6.84 12.21 21.18
CA VAL A 57 -6.95 10.74 21.23
C VAL A 57 -6.40 10.17 22.54
N GLN A 58 -5.36 10.76 23.13
CA GLN A 58 -4.84 10.33 24.44
C GLN A 58 -5.88 10.52 25.55
N GLN A 59 -6.61 11.65 25.55
CA GLN A 59 -7.70 11.89 26.50
C GLN A 59 -8.85 10.88 26.32
N ARG A 60 -9.14 10.50 25.08
CA ARG A 60 -10.24 9.58 24.75
C ARG A 60 -9.88 8.11 24.90
N ALA A 61 -8.62 7.74 24.73
CA ALA A 61 -8.15 6.35 24.79
C ALA A 61 -8.56 5.68 26.10
N VAL A 62 -8.33 6.32 27.24
CA VAL A 62 -8.71 5.80 28.57
C VAL A 62 -10.21 5.51 28.65
N SER A 63 -11.05 6.45 28.19
CA SER A 63 -12.51 6.29 28.19
C SER A 63 -13.03 5.26 27.17
N SER A 64 -12.21 4.88 26.20
CA SER A 64 -12.54 3.90 25.15
C SER A 64 -12.24 2.46 25.56
N ILE A 65 -11.54 2.27 26.69
CA ILE A 65 -11.27 0.94 27.25
C ILE A 65 -12.56 0.44 27.91
N ILE A 66 -13.17 -0.55 27.28
CA ILE A 66 -14.36 -1.20 27.83
C ILE A 66 -13.89 -2.19 28.90
N GLY A 67 -14.34 -1.96 30.14
CA GLY A 67 -14.02 -2.82 31.28
C GLY A 67 -14.43 -4.27 31.04
N LYS A 68 -13.70 -5.22 31.64
CA LYS A 68 -13.87 -6.66 31.42
C LYS A 68 -15.29 -7.17 31.71
N ASP A 69 -16.03 -6.49 32.56
CA ASP A 69 -17.38 -6.89 33.01
C ASP A 69 -18.52 -6.34 32.15
N LYS A 70 -18.24 -5.40 31.23
CA LYS A 70 -19.25 -4.85 30.32
C LYS A 70 -19.39 -5.72 29.07
N LYS A 71 -20.62 -5.83 28.55
CA LYS A 71 -20.92 -6.47 27.26
C LYS A 71 -20.84 -5.40 26.16
N PRO A 72 -19.77 -5.35 25.36
CA PRO A 72 -19.66 -4.34 24.32
C PRO A 72 -20.55 -4.68 23.12
N SER A 73 -21.17 -3.65 22.56
CA SER A 73 -21.77 -3.70 21.23
C SER A 73 -20.69 -3.57 20.15
N LEU A 74 -20.97 -4.09 18.95
CA LEU A 74 -20.09 -3.90 17.79
C LEU A 74 -19.86 -2.41 17.47
N ALA A 75 -20.86 -1.55 17.73
CA ALA A 75 -20.74 -0.11 17.55
C ALA A 75 -19.73 0.53 18.50
N GLU A 76 -19.65 0.06 19.76
CA GLU A 76 -18.63 0.52 20.72
C GLU A 76 -17.23 0.07 20.31
N LEU A 77 -17.08 -1.19 19.88
CA LEU A 77 -15.79 -1.69 19.39
C LEU A 77 -15.30 -0.93 18.15
N ASN A 78 -16.22 -0.57 17.23
CA ASN A 78 -15.90 0.28 16.08
C ASN A 78 -15.37 1.66 16.51
N LYS A 79 -15.95 2.29 17.53
CA LYS A 79 -15.46 3.57 18.06
C LYS A 79 -14.05 3.41 18.65
N THR A 80 -13.80 2.34 19.40
CA THR A 80 -12.47 2.05 19.95
C THR A 80 -11.44 1.81 18.83
N GLN A 81 -11.80 1.07 17.77
CA GLN A 81 -10.96 0.88 16.59
C GLN A 81 -10.64 2.20 15.89
N GLN A 82 -11.61 3.11 15.76
CA GLN A 82 -11.38 4.44 15.17
C GLN A 82 -10.38 5.27 15.99
N ILE A 83 -10.47 5.25 17.33
CA ILE A 83 -9.48 5.93 18.19
C ILE A 83 -8.10 5.28 18.03
N ALA A 84 -8.01 3.95 18.00
CA ALA A 84 -6.74 3.24 17.79
C ALA A 84 -6.10 3.60 16.44
N ARG A 85 -6.89 3.67 15.37
CA ARG A 85 -6.41 4.12 14.05
C ARG A 85 -5.93 5.57 14.05
N SER A 86 -6.64 6.46 14.73
CA SER A 86 -6.20 7.86 14.87
C SER A 86 -4.90 7.97 15.68
N MET A 87 -4.74 7.17 16.73
CA MET A 87 -3.49 7.06 17.49
C MET A 87 -2.33 6.62 16.59
N LEU A 88 -2.52 5.57 15.78
CA LEU A 88 -1.52 5.15 14.80
C LEU A 88 -1.18 6.27 13.80
N GLY A 89 -2.19 6.96 13.29
CA GLY A 89 -2.04 8.05 12.31
C GLY A 89 -1.26 9.26 12.85
N CYS A 90 -1.26 9.50 14.16
CA CYS A 90 -0.49 10.59 14.80
C CYS A 90 0.77 10.09 15.54
N GLY A 91 1.31 8.92 15.16
CA GLY A 91 2.59 8.42 15.65
C GLY A 91 2.58 7.81 17.06
N LEU A 92 1.41 7.50 17.64
CA LEU A 92 1.27 6.80 18.91
C LEU A 92 1.26 5.28 18.72
N SER A 93 2.32 4.73 18.10
CA SER A 93 2.38 3.32 17.70
C SER A 93 2.27 2.38 18.91
N PHE A 94 3.08 2.59 19.95
CA PHE A 94 3.07 1.78 21.17
C PHE A 94 1.81 1.98 22.02
N GLU A 95 1.36 3.22 22.20
CA GLU A 95 0.20 3.50 23.06
C GLU A 95 -1.10 2.95 22.46
N SER A 96 -1.19 2.86 21.13
CA SER A 96 -2.35 2.25 20.46
C SER A 96 -2.53 0.76 20.80
N LEU A 97 -1.45 0.06 21.18
CA LEU A 97 -1.47 -1.38 21.44
C LEU A 97 -2.40 -1.77 22.60
N GLN A 98 -2.58 -0.87 23.57
CA GLN A 98 -3.51 -1.10 24.68
C GLN A 98 -4.98 -1.16 24.20
N LEU A 99 -5.35 -0.33 23.22
CA LEU A 99 -6.69 -0.37 22.63
C LEU A 99 -6.88 -1.63 21.79
N PHE A 100 -5.86 -2.03 21.02
CA PHE A 100 -5.91 -3.29 20.28
C PHE A 100 -6.01 -4.51 21.20
N GLN A 101 -5.27 -4.52 22.32
CA GLN A 101 -5.39 -5.56 23.33
C GLN A 101 -6.83 -5.65 23.87
N ASN A 102 -7.48 -4.51 24.13
CA ASN A 102 -8.87 -4.45 24.55
C ASN A 102 -9.82 -4.97 23.46
N LEU A 103 -9.63 -4.57 22.20
CA LEU A 103 -10.42 -5.04 21.06
C LEU A 103 -10.34 -6.56 20.88
N VAL A 104 -9.14 -7.15 21.00
CA VAL A 104 -8.94 -8.61 20.92
C VAL A 104 -9.68 -9.31 22.07
N ALA A 105 -9.50 -8.85 23.31
CA ALA A 105 -10.13 -9.46 24.48
C ALA A 105 -11.67 -9.40 24.39
N GLN A 106 -12.21 -8.23 24.04
CA GLN A 106 -13.64 -8.02 23.93
C GLN A 106 -14.25 -8.74 22.71
N GLY A 107 -13.55 -8.77 21.58
CA GLY A 107 -13.94 -9.53 20.40
C GLY A 107 -14.05 -11.03 20.67
N THR A 108 -13.12 -11.59 21.45
CA THR A 108 -13.13 -13.00 21.87
C THR A 108 -14.42 -13.34 22.66
N VAL A 109 -14.80 -12.46 23.59
CA VAL A 109 -16.01 -12.63 24.40
C VAL A 109 -17.27 -12.57 23.51
N LEU A 110 -17.26 -11.70 22.50
CA LEU A 110 -18.40 -11.53 21.61
C LEU A 110 -18.55 -12.73 20.65
N ILE A 111 -17.46 -13.25 20.09
CA ILE A 111 -17.49 -14.46 19.23
C ILE A 111 -18.19 -15.61 19.96
N SER A 112 -17.77 -15.88 21.20
CA SER A 112 -18.26 -16.99 22.01
C SER A 112 -19.75 -16.91 22.39
N ARG A 113 -20.46 -15.85 22.02
CA ARG A 113 -21.85 -15.55 22.43
C ARG A 113 -22.80 -15.23 21.28
N THR A 114 -22.31 -15.16 20.05
CA THR A 114 -23.06 -14.62 18.91
C THR A 114 -23.68 -15.77 18.10
N SER A 115 -24.97 -15.68 17.75
CA SER A 115 -25.66 -16.60 16.84
C SER A 115 -25.15 -16.47 15.40
N ASP A 116 -25.27 -17.53 14.60
CA ASP A 116 -24.65 -17.67 13.26
C ASP A 116 -24.79 -16.44 12.33
N ASP A 117 -25.99 -15.85 12.18
CA ASP A 117 -26.19 -14.74 11.24
C ASP A 117 -25.41 -13.46 11.59
N SER A 118 -25.18 -13.20 12.89
CA SER A 118 -24.41 -12.05 13.38
C SER A 118 -22.90 -12.32 13.49
N GLN A 119 -22.46 -13.57 13.28
CA GLN A 119 -21.03 -13.91 13.34
C GLN A 119 -20.25 -13.37 12.15
N TYR A 120 -20.85 -13.26 10.96
CA TYR A 120 -20.15 -12.79 9.77
C TYR A 120 -19.67 -11.33 9.88
N GLU A 121 -20.55 -10.42 10.33
CA GLU A 121 -20.21 -9.01 10.53
C GLU A 121 -19.12 -8.84 11.60
N LEU A 122 -19.24 -9.59 12.70
CA LEU A 122 -18.24 -9.61 13.75
C LEU A 122 -16.89 -10.13 13.23
N PHE A 123 -16.88 -11.24 12.51
CA PHE A 123 -15.65 -11.81 11.98
C PHE A 123 -14.97 -10.88 10.96
N THR A 124 -15.76 -10.20 10.12
CA THR A 124 -15.28 -9.16 9.21
C THR A 124 -14.65 -8.00 9.97
N PHE A 125 -15.31 -7.53 11.04
CA PHE A 125 -14.76 -6.50 11.93
C PHE A 125 -13.44 -6.94 12.58
N LEU A 126 -13.38 -8.14 13.15
CA LEU A 126 -12.18 -8.65 13.82
C LEU A 126 -11.04 -8.92 12.83
N THR A 127 -11.35 -9.34 11.60
CA THR A 127 -10.36 -9.43 10.51
C THR A 127 -9.81 -8.04 10.15
N SER A 128 -10.65 -7.01 10.19
CA SER A 128 -10.18 -5.63 10.04
C SER A 128 -9.28 -5.22 11.22
N VAL A 129 -9.59 -5.60 12.45
CA VAL A 129 -8.74 -5.35 13.62
C VAL A 129 -7.42 -6.09 13.51
N ASP A 130 -7.41 -7.34 13.02
CA ASP A 130 -6.20 -8.12 12.76
C ASP A 130 -5.24 -7.37 11.82
N GLY A 131 -5.78 -6.83 10.72
CA GLY A 131 -5.01 -6.00 9.79
C GLY A 131 -4.54 -4.66 10.39
N ASP A 132 -5.31 -4.04 11.29
CA ASP A 132 -4.89 -2.81 11.98
C ASP A 132 -3.72 -3.09 12.94
N ILE A 133 -3.74 -4.24 13.62
CA ILE A 133 -2.64 -4.68 14.49
C ILE A 133 -1.39 -4.97 13.64
N VAL A 134 -1.53 -5.61 12.48
CA VAL A 134 -0.39 -5.78 11.54
C VAL A 134 0.21 -4.41 11.18
N GLN A 135 -0.62 -3.44 10.83
CA GLN A 135 -0.17 -2.08 10.55
C GLN A 135 0.50 -1.42 11.77
N ALA A 136 -0.03 -1.63 12.98
CA ALA A 136 0.56 -1.17 14.23
C ALA A 136 1.95 -1.78 14.48
N MET A 137 2.11 -3.09 14.24
CA MET A 137 3.39 -3.79 14.35
C MET A 137 4.41 -3.25 13.34
N THR A 138 4.00 -2.98 12.10
CA THR A 138 4.86 -2.30 11.11
C THR A 138 5.30 -0.92 11.60
N ALA A 139 4.37 -0.12 12.16
CA ALA A 139 4.69 1.20 12.71
C ALA A 139 5.62 1.14 13.93
N VAL A 140 5.41 0.17 14.84
CA VAL A 140 6.32 -0.12 15.95
C VAL A 140 7.71 -0.43 15.44
N GLN A 141 7.85 -1.35 14.48
CA GLN A 141 9.15 -1.69 13.91
C GLN A 141 9.84 -0.46 13.29
N LYS A 142 9.12 0.35 12.51
CA LYS A 142 9.68 1.57 11.91
C LYS A 142 10.08 2.60 12.97
N SER A 143 9.37 2.71 14.09
CA SER A 143 9.71 3.62 15.19
C SER A 143 10.97 3.21 15.98
N LEU A 144 11.45 1.99 15.79
CA LEU A 144 12.71 1.50 16.34
C LEU A 144 13.91 1.84 15.46
N PHE A 145 13.70 2.40 14.26
CA PHE A 145 14.79 2.83 13.41
C PHE A 145 15.37 4.17 13.89
N ILE A 146 16.70 4.20 13.93
CA ILE A 146 17.51 5.36 14.27
C ILE A 146 18.61 5.50 13.21
N ASP A 147 19.27 6.66 13.16
CA ASP A 147 20.27 6.96 12.13
C ASP A 147 21.39 5.90 12.03
N THR A 148 21.71 5.23 13.14
CA THR A 148 22.78 4.22 13.25
C THR A 148 22.30 2.77 13.13
N GLY A 149 21.00 2.53 12.88
CA GLY A 149 20.44 1.19 12.74
C GLY A 149 19.08 1.02 13.43
N THR A 150 18.94 0.00 14.27
CA THR A 150 17.70 -0.30 15.00
C THR A 150 17.98 -0.33 16.49
N ARG A 151 17.24 0.47 17.27
CA ARG A 151 17.30 0.42 18.73
C ARG A 151 16.47 -0.74 19.28
N VAL A 152 16.79 -1.18 20.50
CA VAL A 152 15.98 -2.14 21.23
C VAL A 152 14.80 -1.41 21.90
N MET A 153 13.68 -2.11 22.09
CA MET A 153 12.55 -1.64 22.90
C MET A 153 12.98 -1.47 24.36
N ASP A 154 12.48 -0.45 25.03
CA ASP A 154 12.59 -0.38 26.50
C ASP A 154 11.62 -1.34 27.19
N ASN A 155 11.71 -1.46 28.52
CA ASN A 155 10.89 -2.39 29.30
C ASN A 155 9.38 -2.09 29.19
N GLY A 156 8.99 -0.82 29.08
CA GLY A 156 7.59 -0.41 28.96
C GLY A 156 7.04 -0.71 27.56
N GLU A 157 7.81 -0.37 26.53
CA GLU A 157 7.52 -0.72 25.13
C GLU A 157 7.39 -2.24 24.95
N HIS A 158 8.33 -3.01 25.50
CA HIS A 158 8.31 -4.47 25.44
C HIS A 158 7.06 -5.04 26.13
N ALA A 159 6.73 -4.54 27.32
CA ALA A 159 5.55 -4.99 28.08
C ALA A 159 4.23 -4.73 27.33
N LEU A 160 4.12 -3.64 26.55
CA LEU A 160 2.94 -3.36 25.73
C LEU A 160 2.77 -4.40 24.60
N VAL A 161 3.86 -4.73 23.91
CA VAL A 161 3.85 -5.73 22.84
C VAL A 161 3.57 -7.13 23.40
N GLU A 162 4.18 -7.48 24.53
CA GLU A 162 3.97 -8.75 25.23
C GLU A 162 2.52 -8.90 25.73
N ALA A 163 1.93 -7.85 26.30
CA ALA A 163 0.53 -7.85 26.75
C ALA A 163 -0.46 -8.08 25.60
N LEU A 164 -0.19 -7.51 24.42
CA LEU A 164 -0.97 -7.77 23.21
C LEU A 164 -0.80 -9.23 22.74
N TYR A 165 0.44 -9.74 22.71
CA TYR A 165 0.73 -11.13 22.37
C TYR A 165 0.00 -12.12 23.27
N HIS A 166 -0.03 -11.87 24.59
CA HIS A 166 -0.78 -12.69 25.54
C HIS A 166 -2.30 -12.65 25.29
N SER A 167 -2.85 -11.49 24.92
CA SER A 167 -4.28 -11.38 24.56
C SER A 167 -4.61 -12.21 23.30
N LEU A 168 -3.76 -12.12 22.27
CA LEU A 168 -3.90 -12.87 21.02
C LEU A 168 -3.82 -14.39 21.26
N THR A 169 -2.83 -14.84 22.03
CA THR A 169 -2.66 -16.27 22.35
C THR A 169 -3.78 -16.82 23.23
N SER A 170 -4.28 -16.02 24.19
CA SER A 170 -5.44 -16.39 25.02
C SER A 170 -6.73 -16.49 24.18
N CYS A 171 -6.94 -15.56 23.24
CA CYS A 171 -8.02 -15.63 22.26
C CYS A 171 -7.94 -16.91 21.45
N TYR A 172 -6.79 -17.20 20.86
CA TYR A 172 -6.57 -18.42 20.09
C TYR A 172 -6.87 -19.70 20.90
N ALA A 173 -6.38 -19.80 22.13
CA ALA A 173 -6.66 -20.94 23.00
C ALA A 173 -8.16 -21.10 23.30
N THR A 174 -8.88 -20.01 23.46
CA THR A 174 -10.33 -19.99 23.72
C THR A 174 -11.11 -20.46 22.50
N LEU A 175 -10.83 -19.89 21.31
CA LEU A 175 -11.56 -20.21 20.08
C LEU A 175 -11.27 -21.62 19.58
N LYS A 176 -10.04 -22.10 19.77
CA LYS A 176 -9.66 -23.48 19.48
C LYS A 176 -10.50 -24.48 20.29
N ALA A 177 -10.86 -24.16 21.53
CA ALA A 177 -11.69 -25.03 22.37
C ALA A 177 -13.16 -25.06 21.94
N THR A 178 -13.59 -24.09 21.14
CA THR A 178 -14.99 -23.92 20.70
C THR A 178 -15.19 -24.15 19.20
N GLU A 179 -14.16 -24.64 18.49
CA GLU A 179 -14.16 -24.91 17.04
C GLU A 179 -14.49 -23.68 16.16
N HIS A 180 -14.35 -22.47 16.70
CA HIS A 180 -14.49 -21.24 15.92
C HIS A 180 -13.18 -20.87 15.19
N ASP A 181 -13.31 -20.26 14.02
CA ASP A 181 -12.19 -19.70 13.27
C ASP A 181 -11.45 -18.63 14.07
N TYR A 182 -10.13 -18.59 13.94
CA TYR A 182 -9.28 -17.61 14.62
C TYR A 182 -9.01 -16.40 13.70
N PRO A 183 -9.59 -15.21 13.97
CA PRO A 183 -9.45 -14.06 13.06
C PRO A 183 -8.09 -13.36 13.17
N PHE A 184 -7.32 -13.60 14.23
CA PHE A 184 -6.11 -12.83 14.56
C PHE A 184 -4.79 -13.53 14.19
N GLY A 185 -4.83 -14.34 13.13
CA GLY A 185 -3.68 -15.13 12.68
C GLY A 185 -2.49 -14.27 12.25
N ARG A 186 -2.74 -13.15 11.57
CA ARG A 186 -1.68 -12.31 11.00
C ARG A 186 -0.99 -11.50 12.09
N SER A 187 -1.77 -10.84 12.94
CA SER A 187 -1.27 -10.07 14.07
C SER A 187 -0.48 -10.92 15.05
N LEU A 188 -0.92 -12.14 15.37
CA LEU A 188 -0.18 -13.04 16.25
C LEU A 188 1.22 -13.37 15.71
N ILE A 189 1.35 -13.59 14.39
CA ILE A 189 2.65 -13.82 13.74
C ILE A 189 3.49 -12.53 13.77
N ALA A 190 2.90 -11.37 13.47
CA ALA A 190 3.60 -10.09 13.47
C ALA A 190 4.14 -9.72 14.86
N THR A 191 3.32 -9.86 15.91
CA THR A 191 3.70 -9.58 17.29
C THR A 191 4.77 -10.56 17.80
N ALA A 192 4.64 -11.87 17.48
CA ALA A 192 5.69 -12.85 17.80
C ALA A 192 7.04 -12.49 17.16
N SER A 193 7.02 -12.04 15.89
CA SER A 193 8.24 -11.64 15.18
C SER A 193 8.92 -10.44 15.81
N ILE A 194 8.17 -9.44 16.29
CA ILE A 194 8.75 -8.26 16.97
C ILE A 194 9.35 -8.62 18.32
N LEU A 195 8.75 -9.58 19.04
CA LEU A 195 9.29 -10.09 20.30
C LEU A 195 10.47 -11.05 20.13
N GLY A 196 10.87 -11.39 18.90
CA GLY A 196 11.92 -12.38 18.64
C GLY A 196 11.51 -13.81 19.01
N LEU A 197 10.21 -14.08 19.11
CA LEU A 197 9.68 -15.39 19.48
C LEU A 197 9.60 -16.31 18.25
N PRO A 198 9.64 -17.65 18.45
CA PRO A 198 9.36 -18.60 17.38
C PRO A 198 7.99 -18.34 16.75
N ARG A 199 7.89 -18.56 15.44
CA ARG A 199 6.63 -18.39 14.71
C ARG A 199 5.54 -19.30 15.33
N PRO A 200 4.38 -18.74 15.76
CA PRO A 200 3.29 -19.54 16.28
C PRO A 200 2.75 -20.53 15.25
N THR A 201 2.50 -21.77 15.69
CA THR A 201 1.85 -22.79 14.87
C THR A 201 0.35 -22.73 15.11
N LEU A 202 -0.38 -22.18 14.14
CA LEU A 202 -1.83 -22.11 14.19
C LEU A 202 -2.41 -23.42 13.65
N LEU A 203 -3.13 -24.14 14.52
CA LEU A 203 -4.09 -25.21 14.22
C LEU A 203 -5.38 -24.58 13.71
N ASP A 204 -5.18 -23.80 12.68
CA ASP A 204 -6.21 -23.29 11.85
C ASP A 204 -6.68 -24.53 11.03
N ALA A 205 -7.84 -24.53 10.35
CA ALA A 205 -8.33 -25.62 9.44
C ALA A 205 -7.38 -25.90 8.22
N HIS A 206 -6.11 -25.59 8.40
CA HIS A 206 -5.01 -25.28 7.51
C HIS A 206 -3.84 -26.26 7.64
N GLN A 207 -4.05 -27.41 8.29
CA GLN A 207 -3.29 -28.62 7.90
C GLN A 207 -3.41 -28.89 6.39
N ASP A 208 -4.42 -28.31 5.73
CA ASP A 208 -4.59 -28.36 4.30
C ASP A 208 -3.94 -27.20 3.54
N LEU A 209 -3.49 -26.09 4.13
CA LEU A 209 -2.93 -24.97 3.33
C LEU A 209 -1.60 -25.38 2.66
N GLY A 210 -0.75 -26.09 3.39
CA GLY A 210 0.47 -26.68 2.84
C GLY A 210 0.15 -27.73 1.77
N LYS A 211 -0.86 -28.57 2.00
CA LYS A 211 -1.34 -29.56 1.02
C LYS A 211 -1.93 -28.89 -0.21
N GLN A 212 -2.90 -28.01 -0.07
CA GLN A 212 -3.53 -27.21 -1.12
C GLN A 212 -2.50 -26.44 -1.95
N THR A 213 -1.52 -25.78 -1.30
CA THR A 213 -0.45 -25.06 -2.01
C THR A 213 0.47 -26.03 -2.76
N SER A 214 0.77 -27.19 -2.16
CA SER A 214 1.56 -28.25 -2.80
C SER A 214 0.85 -28.93 -3.98
N LEU A 215 -0.47 -28.78 -4.08
CA LEU A 215 -1.30 -29.32 -5.17
C LEU A 215 -1.54 -28.29 -6.28
N ILE A 216 -1.01 -27.07 -6.17
CA ILE A 216 -1.13 -26.07 -7.23
C ILE A 216 -0.30 -26.54 -8.44
N PRO A 217 -0.91 -26.67 -9.63
CA PRO A 217 -0.19 -27.08 -10.82
C PRO A 217 0.79 -25.99 -11.29
N LEU A 218 1.68 -26.38 -12.21
CA LEU A 218 2.51 -25.42 -12.96
C LEU A 218 1.63 -24.32 -13.56
N PRO A 219 2.01 -23.03 -13.48
CA PRO A 219 1.14 -21.96 -13.92
C PRO A 219 1.07 -21.93 -15.44
N GLN A 220 -0.02 -21.38 -15.97
CA GLN A 220 -0.09 -21.08 -17.40
C GLN A 220 1.02 -20.09 -17.79
N GLN A 221 1.53 -20.22 -19.02
CA GLN A 221 2.51 -19.26 -19.52
C GLN A 221 1.87 -17.87 -19.61
N ALA A 222 2.60 -16.85 -19.18
CA ALA A 222 2.18 -15.47 -19.32
C ALA A 222 1.95 -15.12 -20.80
N ARG A 223 0.81 -14.49 -21.09
CA ARG A 223 0.39 -14.15 -22.47
C ARG A 223 1.33 -13.16 -23.16
N GLU A 224 1.83 -12.17 -22.41
CA GLU A 224 2.86 -11.24 -22.86
C GLU A 224 3.99 -11.16 -21.82
N THR A 225 5.22 -11.08 -22.30
CA THR A 225 6.44 -11.05 -21.49
C THR A 225 7.45 -10.02 -22.01
N PHE A 226 8.40 -9.63 -21.17
CA PHE A 226 9.57 -8.83 -21.55
C PHE A 226 10.86 -9.44 -20.98
N GLN A 227 12.01 -9.02 -21.51
CA GLN A 227 13.31 -9.45 -21.01
C GLN A 227 13.80 -8.51 -19.91
N LEU A 228 14.21 -9.07 -18.78
CA LEU A 228 14.78 -8.37 -17.64
C LEU A 228 15.99 -9.15 -17.12
N ASN A 229 17.20 -8.58 -17.28
CA ASN A 229 18.44 -9.19 -16.82
C ASN A 229 18.60 -10.68 -17.23
N GLY A 230 18.31 -11.00 -18.49
CA GLY A 230 18.37 -12.37 -19.02
C GLY A 230 17.21 -13.28 -18.62
N ARG A 231 16.21 -12.78 -17.87
CA ARG A 231 14.97 -13.50 -17.55
C ARG A 231 13.81 -13.01 -18.39
N THR A 232 12.93 -13.95 -18.74
CA THR A 232 11.62 -13.64 -19.31
C THR A 232 10.62 -13.44 -18.18
N VAL A 233 9.99 -12.26 -18.12
CA VAL A 233 9.12 -11.83 -17.01
C VAL A 233 7.76 -11.38 -17.57
N PRO A 234 6.60 -11.68 -16.93
CA PRO A 234 5.29 -11.25 -17.42
C PRO A 234 5.14 -9.73 -17.45
N ARG A 235 4.29 -9.20 -18.33
CA ARG A 235 4.02 -7.74 -18.41
C ARG A 235 2.96 -7.21 -17.45
N ILE A 236 2.36 -8.07 -16.63
CA ILE A 236 1.49 -7.67 -15.51
C ILE A 236 2.06 -8.25 -14.20
N PHE A 237 2.27 -7.37 -13.23
CA PHE A 237 2.68 -7.71 -11.87
C PHE A 237 1.49 -7.50 -10.93
N SER A 238 1.29 -8.44 -10.01
CA SER A 238 0.29 -8.30 -8.94
C SER A 238 0.87 -7.44 -7.81
N GLY A 239 0.40 -6.21 -7.67
CA GLY A 239 0.83 -5.29 -6.61
C GLY A 239 0.11 -5.59 -5.30
N LEU A 240 0.88 -5.71 -4.20
CA LEU A 240 0.37 -6.07 -2.87
C LEU A 240 0.23 -4.89 -1.91
N TRP A 241 0.26 -3.65 -2.41
CA TRP A 241 0.23 -2.45 -1.56
C TRP A 241 -1.05 -2.34 -0.72
N GLN A 242 -2.18 -2.92 -1.16
CA GLN A 242 -3.42 -2.91 -0.39
C GLN A 242 -3.34 -3.73 0.92
N MET A 243 -2.32 -4.57 1.07
CA MET A 243 -2.06 -5.27 2.34
C MET A 243 -1.45 -4.36 3.42
N SER A 244 -1.05 -3.13 3.07
CA SER A 244 -0.44 -2.17 4.00
C SER A 244 -1.40 -1.60 5.06
N SER A 245 -2.71 -1.63 4.80
CA SER A 245 -3.72 -1.15 5.75
C SER A 245 -5.10 -1.74 5.47
N PRO A 246 -5.93 -1.96 6.51
CA PRO A 246 -7.35 -2.30 6.35
C PRO A 246 -8.19 -1.26 5.63
N ALA A 247 -7.66 -0.05 5.38
CA ALA A 247 -8.34 0.97 4.59
C ALA A 247 -8.63 0.53 3.14
N TRP A 248 -7.98 -0.54 2.65
CA TRP A 248 -8.29 -1.21 1.38
C TRP A 248 -9.02 -2.54 1.57
N GLY A 249 -9.59 -2.80 2.74
CA GLY A 249 -10.17 -4.09 3.13
C GLY A 249 -9.13 -5.00 3.80
N ALA A 250 -9.62 -5.98 4.57
CA ALA A 250 -8.78 -6.93 5.30
C ALA A 250 -9.34 -8.34 5.14
N ALA A 251 -8.44 -9.29 4.93
CA ALA A 251 -8.76 -10.69 4.78
C ALA A 251 -7.89 -11.53 5.72
N SER A 252 -8.38 -12.72 6.05
CA SER A 252 -7.61 -13.73 6.78
C SER A 252 -6.42 -14.20 5.95
N SER A 253 -5.39 -14.71 6.63
CA SER A 253 -4.23 -15.34 5.96
C SER A 253 -4.65 -16.42 4.95
N SER A 254 -5.70 -17.17 5.28
CA SER A 254 -6.22 -18.26 4.44
C SER A 254 -6.79 -17.77 3.12
N LYS A 255 -7.69 -16.79 3.15
CA LYS A 255 -8.27 -16.18 1.94
C LYS A 255 -7.21 -15.51 1.08
N ILE A 256 -6.20 -14.89 1.69
CA ILE A 256 -5.06 -14.30 0.97
C ILE A 256 -4.28 -15.39 0.22
N VAL A 257 -3.95 -16.49 0.88
CA VAL A 257 -3.20 -17.61 0.27
C VAL A 257 -4.01 -18.35 -0.80
N GLU A 258 -5.30 -18.54 -0.57
CA GLU A 258 -6.21 -19.09 -1.59
C GLU A 258 -6.22 -18.19 -2.83
N GLN A 259 -6.27 -16.87 -2.67
CA GLN A 259 -6.25 -15.95 -3.79
C GLN A 259 -4.88 -15.93 -4.51
N PHE A 260 -3.75 -16.04 -3.79
CA PHE A 260 -2.45 -16.27 -4.43
C PHE A 260 -2.46 -17.54 -5.29
N SER A 261 -3.07 -18.61 -4.78
CA SER A 261 -3.20 -19.86 -5.50
C SER A 261 -4.04 -19.70 -6.78
N SER A 262 -5.15 -18.95 -6.69
CA SER A 262 -5.98 -18.59 -7.86
C SER A 262 -5.18 -17.79 -8.90
N HIS A 263 -4.46 -16.75 -8.47
CA HIS A 263 -3.64 -15.92 -9.36
C HIS A 263 -2.60 -16.73 -10.12
N VAL A 264 -1.85 -17.58 -9.42
CA VAL A 264 -0.82 -18.43 -10.04
C VAL A 264 -1.43 -19.39 -11.05
N ARG A 265 -2.57 -20.04 -10.73
CA ARG A 265 -3.29 -20.91 -11.69
C ARG A 265 -3.70 -20.17 -12.96
N GLN A 266 -4.02 -18.89 -12.85
CA GLN A 266 -4.44 -18.04 -13.96
C GLN A 266 -3.26 -17.39 -14.72
N GLY A 267 -2.01 -17.71 -14.36
CA GLY A 267 -0.81 -17.22 -15.05
C GLY A 267 -0.23 -15.90 -14.50
N PHE A 268 -0.73 -15.42 -13.36
CA PHE A 268 -0.11 -14.30 -12.64
C PHE A 268 1.07 -14.82 -11.81
N THR A 269 2.27 -14.66 -12.36
CA THR A 269 3.50 -15.19 -11.74
C THR A 269 4.50 -14.12 -11.33
N ALA A 270 4.19 -12.83 -11.45
CA ALA A 270 4.99 -11.75 -10.90
C ALA A 270 4.24 -10.98 -9.80
N PHE A 271 4.92 -10.72 -8.69
CA PHE A 271 4.35 -10.06 -7.53
C PHE A 271 5.25 -8.91 -7.07
N ASP A 272 4.66 -7.73 -6.86
CA ASP A 272 5.34 -6.53 -6.36
C ASP A 272 4.86 -6.21 -4.93
N MET A 273 5.83 -6.01 -4.03
CA MET A 273 5.58 -5.66 -2.64
C MET A 273 6.64 -4.69 -2.09
N ALA A 274 6.61 -4.42 -0.79
CA ALA A 274 7.56 -3.54 -0.12
C ALA A 274 7.69 -3.91 1.37
N ASP A 275 8.79 -3.49 1.97
CA ASP A 275 9.11 -3.66 3.39
C ASP A 275 8.09 -3.02 4.35
N HIS A 276 7.34 -2.02 3.87
CA HIS A 276 6.31 -1.30 4.62
C HIS A 276 4.88 -1.70 4.26
N TYR A 277 4.67 -2.70 3.38
CA TYR A 277 3.33 -3.19 3.03
C TYR A 277 2.80 -4.20 4.06
N GLY A 278 2.73 -3.79 5.32
CA GLY A 278 2.25 -4.64 6.41
C GLY A 278 3.02 -5.96 6.47
N ASP A 279 2.31 -7.06 6.30
CA ASP A 279 2.83 -8.44 6.28
C ASP A 279 2.86 -9.07 4.87
N ALA A 280 2.79 -8.27 3.80
CA ALA A 280 2.79 -8.76 2.42
C ALA A 280 3.95 -9.72 2.13
N GLU A 281 5.19 -9.33 2.47
CA GLU A 281 6.38 -10.19 2.29
C GLU A 281 6.29 -11.48 3.10
N VAL A 282 5.69 -11.45 4.30
CA VAL A 282 5.62 -12.59 5.22
C VAL A 282 4.59 -13.62 4.75
N ILE A 283 3.40 -13.17 4.35
CA ILE A 283 2.35 -14.06 3.85
C ILE A 283 2.75 -14.61 2.48
N PHE A 284 3.21 -13.75 1.58
CA PHE A 284 3.66 -14.17 0.25
C PHE A 284 4.86 -15.11 0.34
N GLY A 285 5.84 -14.84 1.21
CA GLY A 285 7.00 -15.70 1.43
C GLY A 285 6.61 -17.11 1.87
N ARG A 286 5.63 -17.22 2.77
CA ARG A 286 5.07 -18.53 3.16
C ARG A 286 4.37 -19.24 2.00
N PHE A 287 3.57 -18.52 1.21
CA PHE A 287 2.91 -19.10 0.06
C PHE A 287 3.93 -19.63 -0.95
N SER A 288 4.89 -18.78 -1.34
CA SER A 288 5.92 -19.10 -2.33
C SER A 288 6.84 -20.23 -1.86
N SER A 289 7.18 -20.32 -0.57
CA SER A 289 8.02 -21.41 -0.05
C SER A 289 7.33 -22.76 -0.05
N LEU A 290 5.99 -22.79 0.03
CA LEU A 290 5.17 -24.01 -0.03
C LEU A 290 4.78 -24.39 -1.46
N TYR A 291 4.99 -23.51 -2.43
CA TYR A 291 4.60 -23.73 -3.82
C TYR A 291 5.66 -24.59 -4.57
N PRO A 292 5.32 -25.78 -5.12
CA PRO A 292 6.29 -26.68 -5.72
C PRO A 292 7.04 -26.11 -6.93
N HIS A 293 6.44 -25.13 -7.60
CA HIS A 293 7.02 -24.48 -8.78
C HIS A 293 7.47 -23.04 -8.50
N ARG A 294 7.94 -22.75 -7.28
CA ARG A 294 8.38 -21.40 -6.87
C ARG A 294 9.33 -20.69 -7.84
N GLN A 295 10.15 -21.43 -8.58
CA GLN A 295 11.06 -20.90 -9.59
C GLN A 295 10.35 -20.20 -10.77
N THR A 296 9.06 -20.48 -10.95
CA THR A 296 8.21 -19.81 -11.95
C THR A 296 7.71 -18.44 -11.48
N ILE A 297 7.86 -18.14 -10.18
CA ILE A 297 7.39 -16.90 -9.57
C ILE A 297 8.52 -15.87 -9.60
N PHE A 298 8.23 -14.69 -10.15
CA PHE A 298 9.10 -13.53 -10.11
C PHE A 298 8.70 -12.61 -8.94
N THR A 299 9.60 -12.47 -7.96
CA THR A 299 9.34 -11.71 -6.75
C THR A 299 10.07 -10.36 -6.78
N ALA A 300 9.32 -9.27 -6.77
CA ALA A 300 9.83 -7.92 -6.64
C ALA A 300 9.45 -7.33 -5.27
N THR A 301 10.43 -6.80 -4.55
CA THR A 301 10.20 -6.08 -3.28
C THR A 301 11.01 -4.78 -3.23
N LYS A 302 10.72 -3.89 -2.28
CA LYS A 302 11.36 -2.56 -2.16
C LYS A 302 12.11 -2.33 -0.86
N TYR A 303 13.32 -1.77 -0.91
CA TYR A 303 14.02 -1.18 0.23
C TYR A 303 13.68 0.30 0.26
N CYS A 304 12.80 0.70 1.20
CA CYS A 304 12.33 2.06 1.34
C CYS A 304 13.02 2.77 2.51
N VAL A 305 13.75 3.84 2.19
CA VAL A 305 14.38 4.73 3.16
C VAL A 305 13.52 5.98 3.32
N PHE A 306 12.69 5.97 4.38
CA PHE A 306 11.76 7.06 4.74
C PHE A 306 12.21 7.89 5.95
N HIS A 307 13.33 7.53 6.56
CA HIS A 307 13.94 8.26 7.66
C HIS A 307 15.43 8.47 7.36
N PRO A 308 16.05 9.55 7.86
CA PRO A 308 17.49 9.71 7.78
C PRO A 308 18.20 8.46 8.29
N MET A 309 19.28 8.09 7.61
CA MET A 309 20.09 6.95 8.01
C MET A 309 21.55 7.15 7.59
N THR A 310 22.46 6.56 8.35
CA THR A 310 23.86 6.44 7.96
C THR A 310 24.01 5.27 7.01
N VAL A 311 24.44 5.53 5.77
CA VAL A 311 24.64 4.46 4.78
C VAL A 311 25.95 3.73 5.03
N SER A 312 25.83 2.48 5.51
CA SER A 312 26.91 1.51 5.65
C SER A 312 26.57 0.20 4.92
N ARG A 313 27.59 -0.61 4.62
CA ARG A 313 27.41 -1.91 3.99
C ARG A 313 26.57 -2.84 4.87
N GLU A 314 26.84 -2.82 6.18
CA GLU A 314 26.17 -3.63 7.18
C GLU A 314 24.68 -3.28 7.27
N ALA A 315 24.33 -1.98 7.23
CA ALA A 315 22.94 -1.53 7.25
C ALA A 315 22.18 -2.00 6.01
N VAL A 316 22.79 -1.90 4.82
CA VAL A 316 22.21 -2.40 3.57
C VAL A 316 22.05 -3.92 3.61
N GLN A 317 23.07 -4.66 4.03
CA GLN A 317 23.04 -6.12 4.15
C GLN A 317 22.02 -6.61 5.19
N ALA A 318 21.81 -5.88 6.28
CA ALA A 318 20.79 -6.17 7.27
C ALA A 318 19.38 -6.00 6.66
N ASN A 319 19.16 -4.96 5.84
CA ASN A 319 17.90 -4.79 5.13
C ASN A 319 17.65 -5.96 4.17
N VAL A 320 18.64 -6.34 3.36
CA VAL A 320 18.57 -7.51 2.46
C VAL A 320 18.23 -8.78 3.25
N THR A 321 18.91 -9.01 4.38
CA THR A 321 18.69 -10.17 5.26
C THR A 321 17.24 -10.25 5.76
N GLU A 322 16.67 -9.13 6.21
CA GLU A 322 15.29 -9.10 6.71
C GLU A 322 14.29 -9.49 5.63
N ARG A 323 14.51 -9.10 4.38
CA ARG A 323 13.57 -9.40 3.28
C ARG A 323 13.71 -10.85 2.83
N CYS A 324 14.94 -11.36 2.75
CA CYS A 324 15.19 -12.79 2.52
C CYS A 324 14.47 -13.64 3.58
N ARG A 325 14.53 -13.24 4.85
CA ARG A 325 13.82 -13.88 5.96
C ARG A 325 12.30 -13.84 5.78
N ARG A 326 11.73 -12.66 5.51
CA ARG A 326 10.27 -12.49 5.33
C ARG A 326 9.74 -13.28 4.13
N LEU A 327 10.43 -13.18 3.00
CA LEU A 327 10.12 -13.86 1.75
C LEU A 327 10.46 -15.36 1.75
N GLN A 328 11.18 -15.85 2.77
CA GLN A 328 11.66 -17.23 2.85
C GLN A 328 12.43 -17.65 1.58
N THR A 329 13.37 -16.79 1.18
CA THR A 329 14.21 -16.97 0.00
C THR A 329 15.66 -16.65 0.32
N GLU A 330 16.58 -17.36 -0.33
CA GLU A 330 18.01 -17.05 -0.27
C GLU A 330 18.40 -15.93 -1.23
N LYS A 331 17.59 -15.73 -2.29
CA LYS A 331 17.83 -14.75 -3.35
C LYS A 331 16.55 -14.02 -3.74
N ILE A 332 16.62 -12.69 -3.85
CA ILE A 332 15.53 -11.79 -4.26
C ILE A 332 15.66 -11.55 -5.77
N ASN A 333 14.60 -11.80 -6.55
CA ASN A 333 14.67 -11.62 -8.01
C ASN A 333 14.83 -10.16 -8.42
N LEU A 334 14.07 -9.26 -7.79
CA LEU A 334 14.18 -7.82 -8.00
C LEU A 334 14.07 -7.08 -6.67
N LEU A 335 15.13 -6.35 -6.32
CA LEU A 335 15.15 -5.42 -5.21
C LEU A 335 15.14 -3.99 -5.73
N GLN A 336 14.04 -3.29 -5.45
CA GLN A 336 13.83 -1.91 -5.89
C GLN A 336 14.20 -0.95 -4.75
N PHE A 337 15.06 0.03 -5.02
CA PHE A 337 15.50 0.98 -4.02
C PHE A 337 14.65 2.26 -4.08
N HIS A 338 14.06 2.64 -2.95
CA HIS A 338 13.30 3.87 -2.80
C HIS A 338 14.01 4.76 -1.78
N TRP A 339 14.36 5.98 -2.17
CA TRP A 339 15.07 6.94 -1.34
C TRP A 339 14.30 8.26 -1.23
N GLN A 340 13.98 8.67 0.01
CA GLN A 340 13.22 9.89 0.26
C GLN A 340 14.04 11.18 0.07
N PHE A 341 15.34 11.14 0.37
CA PHE A 341 16.16 12.34 0.64
C PHE A 341 17.09 12.70 -0.52
N TYR A 342 16.56 13.24 -1.60
CA TYR A 342 17.33 13.51 -2.82
C TYR A 342 18.48 14.51 -2.62
N GLU A 343 18.38 15.35 -1.62
CA GLU A 343 19.43 16.27 -1.20
C GLU A 343 20.64 15.54 -0.60
N ASN A 344 20.47 14.28 -0.17
CA ASN A 344 21.53 13.43 0.33
C ASN A 344 22.01 12.45 -0.77
N PRO A 345 23.24 12.59 -1.30
CA PRO A 345 23.78 11.74 -2.36
C PRO A 345 24.13 10.31 -1.92
N ASP A 346 24.01 9.97 -0.64
CA ASP A 346 24.32 8.64 -0.11
C ASP A 346 23.46 7.51 -0.72
N TYR A 347 22.39 7.86 -1.45
CA TYR A 347 21.64 6.91 -2.27
C TYR A 347 22.54 6.18 -3.28
N LEU A 348 23.59 6.82 -3.82
CA LEU A 348 24.56 6.20 -4.73
C LEU A 348 25.37 5.11 -4.00
N LYS A 349 25.83 5.42 -2.79
CA LYS A 349 26.58 4.48 -1.96
C LYS A 349 25.72 3.29 -1.53
N ALA A 350 24.46 3.53 -1.18
CA ALA A 350 23.51 2.47 -0.83
C ALA A 350 23.26 1.55 -2.03
N LEU A 351 23.04 2.12 -3.22
CA LEU A 351 22.86 1.37 -4.46
C LEU A 351 24.11 0.55 -4.82
N GLN A 352 25.31 1.10 -4.65
CA GLN A 352 26.54 0.35 -4.85
C GLN A 352 26.58 -0.90 -3.96
N PHE A 353 26.32 -0.75 -2.65
CA PHE A 353 26.27 -1.90 -1.74
C PHE A 353 25.17 -2.91 -2.10
N LEU A 354 24.02 -2.46 -2.59
CA LEU A 354 22.95 -3.34 -3.09
C LEU A 354 23.39 -4.14 -4.32
N THR A 355 24.12 -3.54 -5.25
CA THR A 355 24.61 -4.23 -6.45
C THR A 355 25.71 -5.25 -6.15
N GLU A 356 26.40 -5.10 -5.02
CA GLU A 356 27.47 -6.00 -4.56
C GLU A 356 26.95 -7.18 -3.70
N ASP A 357 25.68 -7.16 -3.28
CA ASP A 357 25.06 -8.22 -2.48
C ASP A 357 24.53 -9.35 -3.38
N ASP A 358 25.13 -10.54 -3.30
CA ASP A 358 24.86 -11.70 -4.17
C ASP A 358 23.46 -12.31 -4.00
N ARG A 359 22.79 -11.98 -2.88
CA ARG A 359 21.39 -12.33 -2.60
C ARG A 359 20.41 -11.45 -3.37
N VAL A 360 20.88 -10.38 -4.01
CA VAL A 360 20.08 -9.51 -4.88
C VAL A 360 20.38 -9.84 -6.33
N GLU A 361 19.42 -10.44 -7.03
CA GLU A 361 19.62 -10.83 -8.42
C GLU A 361 19.59 -9.64 -9.39
N THR A 362 18.64 -8.72 -9.17
CA THR A 362 18.44 -7.55 -10.02
C THR A 362 18.16 -6.36 -9.11
N VAL A 363 18.88 -5.25 -9.33
CA VAL A 363 18.61 -3.97 -8.66
C VAL A 363 17.76 -3.10 -9.56
N GLY A 364 16.69 -2.54 -8.99
CA GLY A 364 15.86 -1.51 -9.60
C GLY A 364 15.78 -0.28 -8.72
N LEU A 365 15.21 0.78 -9.28
CA LEU A 365 14.85 2.01 -8.60
C LEU A 365 13.33 2.05 -8.37
N CYS A 366 12.88 2.85 -7.42
CA CYS A 366 11.47 3.17 -7.22
C CYS A 366 11.34 4.65 -6.90
N ASN A 367 10.51 5.32 -7.70
CA ASN A 367 10.25 6.74 -7.66
C ASN A 367 11.49 7.61 -7.87
N PHE A 368 12.51 7.16 -8.62
CA PHE A 368 13.61 8.02 -9.08
C PHE A 368 13.14 8.92 -10.22
N ASP A 369 13.32 10.24 -10.11
CA ASP A 369 13.12 11.17 -11.23
C ASP A 369 14.21 11.00 -12.31
N THR A 370 14.02 11.57 -13.51
CA THR A 370 14.99 11.39 -14.60
C THR A 370 16.39 11.85 -14.22
N LYS A 371 16.51 12.98 -13.51
CA LYS A 371 17.81 13.52 -13.09
C LYS A 371 18.56 12.52 -12.22
N HIS A 372 17.95 12.00 -11.16
CA HIS A 372 18.61 11.08 -10.23
C HIS A 372 18.82 9.69 -10.85
N LEU A 373 17.93 9.24 -11.75
CA LEU A 373 18.20 8.04 -12.54
C LEU A 373 19.47 8.20 -13.38
N LEU A 374 19.64 9.34 -14.04
CA LEU A 374 20.83 9.65 -14.83
C LEU A 374 22.08 9.74 -13.95
N GLU A 375 22.00 10.34 -12.77
CA GLU A 375 23.11 10.37 -11.80
C GLU A 375 23.55 8.96 -11.38
N VAL A 376 22.60 8.03 -11.15
CA VAL A 376 22.90 6.62 -10.82
C VAL A 376 23.66 5.94 -11.96
N VAL A 377 23.16 6.01 -13.19
CA VAL A 377 23.79 5.31 -14.33
C VAL A 377 25.14 5.92 -14.71
N GLN A 378 25.27 7.25 -14.64
CA GLN A 378 26.53 7.96 -14.91
C GLN A 378 27.61 7.66 -13.86
N SER A 379 27.20 7.28 -12.64
CA SER A 379 28.11 6.80 -11.60
C SER A 379 28.61 5.36 -11.83
N GLY A 380 28.21 4.72 -12.94
CA GLY A 380 28.60 3.34 -13.28
C GLY A 380 27.78 2.27 -12.55
N ILE A 381 26.76 2.65 -11.80
CA ILE A 381 25.89 1.72 -11.08
C ILE A 381 24.85 1.15 -12.06
N ARG A 382 24.82 -0.17 -12.18
CA ARG A 382 23.87 -0.85 -13.07
C ARG A 382 22.54 -1.11 -12.37
N VAL A 383 21.49 -0.46 -12.87
CA VAL A 383 20.09 -0.70 -12.50
C VAL A 383 19.31 -1.17 -13.74
N TYR A 384 18.24 -1.94 -13.53
CA TYR A 384 17.49 -2.55 -14.63
C TYR A 384 16.06 -2.03 -14.77
N THR A 385 15.49 -1.53 -13.67
CA THR A 385 14.14 -0.99 -13.68
C THR A 385 14.06 0.32 -12.91
N ASN A 386 13.07 1.14 -13.24
CA ASN A 386 12.60 2.21 -12.36
C ASN A 386 11.08 2.09 -12.20
N GLN A 387 10.59 1.95 -10.98
CA GLN A 387 9.17 1.86 -10.68
C GLN A 387 8.59 3.26 -10.47
N VAL A 388 7.75 3.73 -11.39
CA VAL A 388 7.19 5.10 -11.38
C VAL A 388 5.68 5.10 -11.66
N GLN A 389 5.00 6.18 -11.30
CA GLN A 389 3.61 6.36 -11.67
C GLN A 389 3.49 6.62 -13.17
N PHE A 390 2.62 5.88 -13.86
CA PHE A 390 2.32 6.15 -15.26
C PHE A 390 0.90 5.71 -15.64
N SER A 391 0.11 6.66 -16.13
CA SER A 391 -1.27 6.44 -16.62
C SER A 391 -1.63 7.49 -17.68
N LEU A 392 -2.84 7.39 -18.25
CA LEU A 392 -3.39 8.42 -19.13
C LEU A 392 -3.57 9.79 -18.43
N VAL A 393 -3.77 9.79 -17.11
CA VAL A 393 -3.98 11.01 -16.30
C VAL A 393 -2.66 11.54 -15.73
N ASP A 394 -1.68 10.66 -15.56
CA ASP A 394 -0.33 11.01 -15.13
C ASP A 394 0.65 10.43 -16.12
N SER A 395 0.85 11.17 -17.21
CA SER A 395 1.70 10.76 -18.33
C SER A 395 3.07 11.44 -18.28
N ARG A 396 3.52 11.94 -17.13
CA ARG A 396 4.81 12.64 -17.04
C ARG A 396 6.02 11.84 -17.55
N PRO A 397 6.07 10.49 -17.41
CA PRO A 397 7.19 9.73 -17.95
C PRO A 397 7.42 9.87 -19.46
N VAL A 398 6.44 10.36 -20.24
CA VAL A 398 6.59 10.53 -21.71
C VAL A 398 7.51 11.69 -22.11
N PHE A 399 7.83 12.61 -21.20
CA PHE A 399 8.59 13.81 -21.53
C PHE A 399 10.11 13.57 -21.55
N GLU A 400 10.66 12.95 -20.50
CA GLU A 400 12.12 12.73 -20.37
C GLU A 400 12.47 11.28 -19.96
N MET A 401 11.78 10.74 -18.95
CA MET A 401 12.06 9.41 -18.38
C MET A 401 12.07 8.28 -19.42
N GLY A 402 11.11 8.30 -20.36
CA GLY A 402 11.00 7.29 -21.41
C GLY A 402 12.27 7.20 -22.25
N SER A 403 12.75 8.34 -22.76
CA SER A 403 13.99 8.40 -23.55
C SER A 403 15.23 7.98 -22.76
N ALA A 404 15.35 8.42 -21.49
CA ALA A 404 16.47 8.03 -20.63
C ALA A 404 16.47 6.51 -20.39
N CYS A 405 15.28 5.92 -20.19
CA CYS A 405 15.15 4.48 -20.01
C CYS A 405 15.52 3.69 -21.28
N GLU A 406 15.13 4.16 -22.47
CA GLU A 406 15.54 3.53 -23.73
C GLU A 406 17.05 3.58 -23.94
N GLU A 407 17.66 4.76 -23.75
CA GLU A 407 19.09 4.98 -23.94
C GLU A 407 19.93 4.07 -23.05
N HIS A 408 19.52 3.88 -21.79
CA HIS A 408 20.25 3.09 -20.82
C HIS A 408 19.74 1.64 -20.65
N ASN A 409 18.82 1.20 -21.51
CA ASN A 409 18.19 -0.13 -21.46
C ASN A 409 17.59 -0.46 -20.07
N ILE A 410 16.91 0.52 -19.49
CA ILE A 410 16.14 0.41 -18.24
C ILE A 410 14.66 0.24 -18.60
N LYS A 411 13.93 -0.58 -17.84
CA LYS A 411 12.47 -0.75 -18.02
C LYS A 411 11.68 -0.07 -16.91
N LEU A 412 10.62 0.63 -17.29
CA LEU A 412 9.65 1.13 -16.33
C LEU A 412 8.75 -0.01 -15.84
N LEU A 413 8.58 -0.09 -14.52
CA LEU A 413 7.52 -0.85 -13.87
C LEU A 413 6.49 0.17 -13.38
N THR A 414 5.30 0.17 -13.96
CA THR A 414 4.38 1.29 -13.78
C THR A 414 3.31 0.98 -12.75
N TYR A 415 3.12 1.86 -11.76
CA TYR A 415 1.97 1.78 -10.86
C TYR A 415 0.99 2.92 -11.13
N GLY A 416 -0.20 2.85 -10.54
CA GLY A 416 -1.22 3.89 -10.72
C GLY A 416 -1.83 3.93 -12.11
N THR A 417 -1.54 2.94 -12.97
CA THR A 417 -2.02 2.84 -14.36
C THR A 417 -3.53 2.98 -14.49
N LEU A 418 -4.28 2.47 -13.51
CA LEU A 418 -5.74 2.54 -13.47
C LEU A 418 -6.28 3.76 -12.70
N CYS A 419 -5.42 4.70 -12.30
CA CYS A 419 -5.79 5.92 -11.58
C CYS A 419 -6.65 5.62 -10.34
N GLY A 420 -6.19 4.72 -9.45
CA GLY A 420 -6.98 4.29 -8.28
C GLY A 420 -8.27 3.53 -8.62
N GLY A 421 -8.41 3.04 -9.85
CA GLY A 421 -9.62 2.41 -10.37
C GLY A 421 -10.65 3.40 -10.94
N PHE A 422 -10.26 4.66 -11.19
CA PHE A 422 -11.09 5.63 -11.91
C PHE A 422 -11.14 5.37 -13.42
N LEU A 423 -10.08 4.81 -14.01
CA LEU A 423 -10.04 4.39 -15.41
C LEU A 423 -10.76 3.04 -15.56
N ALA A 424 -12.07 3.04 -15.31
CA ALA A 424 -12.91 1.86 -15.34
C ALA A 424 -14.35 2.22 -15.72
N ASP A 425 -15.03 1.23 -16.28
CA ASP A 425 -16.40 1.29 -16.79
C ASP A 425 -17.41 1.89 -15.81
N LYS A 426 -17.24 1.60 -14.52
CA LYS A 426 -18.16 2.04 -13.44
C LYS A 426 -18.22 3.56 -13.25
N TRP A 427 -17.22 4.29 -13.72
CA TRP A 427 -17.10 5.75 -13.56
C TRP A 427 -17.61 6.55 -14.77
N LEU A 428 -17.89 5.88 -15.89
CA LEU A 428 -18.40 6.53 -17.09
C LEU A 428 -19.81 7.09 -16.84
N GLY A 429 -20.02 8.35 -17.21
CA GLY A 429 -21.29 9.06 -17.07
C GLY A 429 -21.69 9.36 -15.62
N LYS A 430 -20.75 9.24 -14.67
CA LYS A 430 -21.01 9.53 -13.25
C LYS A 430 -20.73 11.00 -12.92
N PRO A 431 -21.48 11.60 -11.99
CA PRO A 431 -21.12 12.90 -11.44
C PRO A 431 -19.78 12.81 -10.70
N GLU A 432 -19.16 13.97 -10.46
CA GLU A 432 -17.95 14.07 -9.65
C GLU A 432 -18.21 13.44 -8.27
N PRO A 433 -17.39 12.47 -7.82
CA PRO A 433 -17.64 11.79 -6.55
C PRO A 433 -17.36 12.68 -5.35
N ASP A 434 -18.14 12.51 -4.28
CA ASP A 434 -17.71 12.96 -2.96
C ASP A 434 -16.57 12.06 -2.47
N ILE A 435 -15.36 12.61 -2.44
CA ILE A 435 -14.14 11.88 -2.10
C ILE A 435 -14.06 11.42 -0.62
N TYR A 436 -14.99 11.87 0.24
CA TYR A 436 -15.09 11.43 1.64
C TYR A 436 -16.27 10.51 1.90
N ASP A 437 -17.02 10.14 0.85
CA ASP A 437 -17.97 9.05 0.93
C ASP A 437 -17.27 7.76 1.38
N GLY A 438 -17.98 6.94 2.16
CA GLY A 438 -17.45 5.71 2.75
C GLY A 438 -17.01 4.66 1.71
N SER A 439 -17.50 4.75 0.47
CA SER A 439 -17.10 3.87 -0.62
C SER A 439 -15.78 4.28 -1.30
N ILE A 440 -15.27 5.49 -1.02
CA ILE A 440 -14.03 6.00 -1.61
C ILE A 440 -12.81 5.56 -0.81
N THR A 441 -11.95 4.80 -1.48
CA THR A 441 -10.67 4.33 -0.94
C THR A 441 -9.66 5.47 -0.79
N PRO A 442 -8.64 5.32 0.08
CA PRO A 442 -7.55 6.30 0.18
C PRO A 442 -6.82 6.55 -1.15
N SER A 443 -6.64 5.50 -1.97
CA SER A 443 -6.03 5.64 -3.29
C SER A 443 -6.88 6.51 -4.20
N GLN A 444 -8.21 6.30 -4.25
CA GLN A 444 -9.09 7.14 -5.05
C GLN A 444 -9.03 8.60 -4.60
N ARG A 445 -9.00 8.89 -3.30
CA ARG A 445 -8.77 10.28 -2.82
C ARG A 445 -7.48 10.88 -3.38
N LYS A 446 -6.38 10.12 -3.37
CA LYS A 446 -5.09 10.57 -3.94
C LYS A 446 -5.18 10.82 -5.44
N TYR A 447 -5.69 9.85 -6.19
CA TYR A 447 -5.74 9.92 -7.66
C TYR A 447 -6.76 10.94 -8.18
N PHE A 448 -7.79 11.24 -7.40
CA PHE A 448 -8.75 12.29 -7.74
C PHE A 448 -8.09 13.68 -7.78
N GLU A 449 -7.17 13.99 -6.86
CA GLU A 449 -6.41 15.25 -6.93
C GLU A 449 -5.56 15.35 -8.19
N MET A 450 -5.04 14.22 -8.68
CA MET A 450 -4.36 14.17 -9.96
C MET A 450 -5.32 14.41 -11.13
N ILE A 451 -6.53 13.84 -11.12
CA ILE A 451 -7.58 14.13 -12.13
C ILE A 451 -7.91 15.63 -12.15
N ARG A 452 -8.11 16.24 -10.98
CA ARG A 452 -8.36 17.69 -10.85
C ARG A 452 -7.23 18.49 -11.45
N SER A 453 -5.98 18.13 -11.14
CA SER A 453 -4.79 18.81 -11.64
C SER A 453 -4.61 18.62 -13.14
N TRP A 454 -4.88 17.43 -13.66
CA TRP A 454 -4.72 17.06 -15.07
C TRP A 454 -5.71 17.76 -16.00
N GLY A 455 -6.98 17.83 -15.64
CA GLY A 455 -8.00 18.45 -16.51
C GLY A 455 -9.38 18.60 -15.91
N GLY A 456 -9.57 18.20 -14.65
CA GLY A 456 -10.86 18.19 -13.98
C GLY A 456 -11.74 17.01 -14.40
N TRP A 457 -12.84 16.83 -13.67
CA TRP A 457 -13.76 15.71 -13.88
C TRP A 457 -14.44 15.73 -15.26
N SER A 458 -14.73 16.92 -15.81
CA SER A 458 -15.35 17.05 -17.13
C SER A 458 -14.47 16.47 -18.24
N LEU A 459 -13.20 16.89 -18.33
CA LEU A 459 -12.28 16.34 -19.33
C LEU A 459 -12.01 14.85 -19.08
N PHE A 460 -12.00 14.42 -17.82
CA PHE A 460 -11.89 13.01 -17.47
C PHE A 460 -13.07 12.17 -17.98
N GLN A 461 -14.30 12.68 -17.93
CA GLN A 461 -15.47 11.99 -18.51
C GLN A 461 -15.40 11.92 -20.04
N GLU A 462 -14.87 12.95 -20.71
CA GLU A 462 -14.58 12.89 -22.15
C GLU A 462 -13.54 11.81 -22.47
N LEU A 463 -12.46 11.72 -21.68
CA LEU A 463 -11.48 10.64 -21.79
C LEU A 463 -12.15 9.26 -21.64
N LEU A 464 -12.96 9.05 -20.59
CA LEU A 464 -13.65 7.77 -20.39
C LEU A 464 -14.58 7.42 -21.56
N THR A 465 -15.19 8.42 -22.20
CA THR A 465 -16.05 8.21 -23.37
C THR A 465 -15.24 7.74 -24.58
N VAL A 466 -14.08 8.37 -24.85
CA VAL A 466 -13.14 7.92 -25.90
C VAL A 466 -12.65 6.50 -25.61
N LEU A 467 -12.20 6.24 -24.39
CA LEU A 467 -11.74 4.90 -23.98
C LEU A 467 -12.85 3.86 -24.11
N ARG A 468 -14.11 4.20 -23.83
CA ARG A 468 -15.25 3.30 -24.01
C ARG A 468 -15.48 2.94 -25.47
N ALA A 469 -15.36 3.91 -26.39
CA ALA A 469 -15.53 3.65 -27.82
C ALA A 469 -14.46 2.67 -28.33
N ILE A 470 -13.21 2.89 -27.94
CA ILE A 470 -12.08 2.00 -28.24
C ILE A 470 -12.29 0.62 -27.60
N ALA A 471 -12.71 0.58 -26.33
CA ALA A 471 -12.99 -0.65 -25.61
C ALA A 471 -14.08 -1.47 -26.31
N THR A 472 -15.13 -0.83 -26.83
CA THR A 472 -16.20 -1.47 -27.59
C THR A 472 -15.69 -2.07 -28.90
N LYS A 473 -14.86 -1.32 -29.65
CA LYS A 473 -14.21 -1.77 -30.89
C LYS A 473 -13.39 -3.05 -30.68
N HIS A 474 -12.64 -3.12 -29.57
CA HIS A 474 -11.75 -4.24 -29.24
C HIS A 474 -12.38 -5.31 -28.34
N LYS A 475 -13.66 -5.13 -27.95
CA LYS A 475 -14.42 -6.05 -27.06
C LYS A 475 -13.76 -6.26 -25.68
N VAL A 476 -13.29 -5.18 -25.08
CA VAL A 476 -12.66 -5.14 -23.75
C VAL A 476 -13.27 -4.03 -22.88
N GLY A 477 -12.77 -3.82 -21.65
CA GLY A 477 -13.18 -2.73 -20.77
C GLY A 477 -12.31 -1.46 -20.91
N ILE A 478 -12.75 -0.33 -20.34
CA ILE A 478 -11.94 0.91 -20.28
C ILE A 478 -10.58 0.66 -19.59
N SER A 479 -10.58 -0.16 -18.53
CA SER A 479 -9.39 -0.55 -17.77
C SER A 479 -8.34 -1.19 -18.68
N ASN A 480 -8.76 -2.06 -19.59
CA ASN A 480 -7.88 -2.72 -20.56
C ASN A 480 -7.27 -1.74 -21.55
N VAL A 481 -8.05 -0.78 -22.05
CA VAL A 481 -7.54 0.26 -22.97
C VAL A 481 -6.50 1.13 -22.29
N ALA A 482 -6.78 1.57 -21.05
CA ALA A 482 -5.82 2.34 -20.26
C ALA A 482 -4.53 1.57 -19.98
N THR A 483 -4.63 0.29 -19.61
CA THR A 483 -3.47 -0.58 -19.41
C THR A 483 -2.69 -0.82 -20.70
N ARG A 484 -3.36 -1.09 -21.83
CA ARG A 484 -2.73 -1.32 -23.13
C ARG A 484 -1.98 -0.08 -23.62
N TRP A 485 -2.55 1.11 -23.43
CA TRP A 485 -1.88 2.37 -23.76
C TRP A 485 -0.53 2.52 -23.06
N VAL A 486 -0.46 2.22 -21.74
CA VAL A 486 0.81 2.26 -20.99
C VAL A 486 1.77 1.16 -21.45
N LEU A 487 1.29 -0.06 -21.67
CA LEU A 487 2.12 -1.18 -22.13
C LEU A 487 2.66 -1.00 -23.56
N ASP A 488 2.07 -0.13 -24.38
CA ASP A 488 2.55 0.09 -25.76
C ASP A 488 3.83 0.91 -25.85
N PHE A 489 4.24 1.57 -24.76
CA PHE A 489 5.53 2.24 -24.72
C PHE A 489 6.67 1.21 -24.61
N PRO A 490 7.68 1.26 -25.50
CA PRO A 490 8.75 0.25 -25.54
C PRO A 490 9.66 0.26 -24.30
N TYR A 491 9.73 1.38 -23.58
CA TYR A 491 10.42 1.48 -22.29
C TYR A 491 9.60 0.91 -21.12
N VAL A 492 8.32 0.57 -21.29
CA VAL A 492 7.51 -0.05 -20.22
C VAL A 492 7.67 -1.57 -20.24
N GLY A 493 8.29 -2.10 -19.20
CA GLY A 493 8.43 -3.55 -19.00
C GLY A 493 7.10 -4.17 -18.57
N ALA A 494 6.51 -3.65 -17.50
CA ALA A 494 5.27 -4.15 -16.93
C ALA A 494 4.40 -3.06 -16.29
N VAL A 495 3.10 -3.37 -16.15
CA VAL A 495 2.16 -2.64 -15.29
C VAL A 495 1.96 -3.41 -13.99
N ILE A 496 1.88 -2.68 -12.88
CA ILE A 496 1.59 -3.21 -11.56
C ILE A 496 0.12 -2.95 -11.27
N VAL A 497 -0.68 -4.02 -11.31
CA VAL A 497 -2.11 -3.97 -11.02
C VAL A 497 -2.35 -4.41 -9.59
N GLY A 498 -3.01 -3.57 -8.82
CA GLY A 498 -3.22 -3.81 -7.40
C GLY A 498 -4.19 -4.96 -7.16
N ALA A 499 -3.80 -5.91 -6.33
CA ALA A 499 -4.61 -7.05 -5.95
C ALA A 499 -5.02 -6.94 -4.47
N ARG A 500 -6.32 -6.76 -4.22
CA ARG A 500 -6.87 -6.78 -2.85
C ARG A 500 -7.04 -8.23 -2.40
N MET A 501 -5.92 -8.87 -2.06
CA MET A 501 -5.87 -10.30 -1.74
C MET A 501 -6.85 -10.68 -0.62
N GLY A 502 -7.62 -11.73 -0.85
CA GLY A 502 -8.74 -12.22 -0.05
C GLY A 502 -10.01 -11.35 -0.08
N ILE A 503 -10.08 -10.28 -0.89
CA ILE A 503 -11.20 -9.31 -0.90
C ILE A 503 -11.92 -9.26 -2.25
N SER A 504 -11.17 -9.09 -3.34
CA SER A 504 -11.75 -8.92 -4.68
C SER A 504 -10.78 -9.42 -5.75
N GLU A 505 -11.31 -9.95 -6.84
CA GLU A 505 -10.56 -10.51 -7.95
C GLU A 505 -11.01 -9.90 -9.29
N HIS A 506 -10.05 -9.54 -10.14
CA HIS A 506 -10.27 -8.96 -11.46
C HIS A 506 -9.29 -9.57 -12.50
N THR A 507 -8.87 -10.81 -12.28
CA THR A 507 -7.81 -11.47 -13.06
C THR A 507 -8.16 -11.62 -14.55
N ASP A 508 -9.37 -12.08 -14.86
CA ASP A 508 -9.85 -12.20 -16.25
C ASP A 508 -9.91 -10.85 -16.97
N GLU A 509 -10.43 -9.83 -16.29
CA GLU A 509 -10.47 -8.46 -16.79
C GLU A 509 -9.02 -7.99 -17.05
N ASN A 510 -8.11 -8.11 -16.11
CA ASN A 510 -6.72 -7.70 -16.28
C ASN A 510 -6.02 -8.40 -17.46
N LEU A 511 -6.23 -9.72 -17.61
CA LEU A 511 -5.67 -10.52 -18.72
C LEU A 511 -6.27 -10.16 -20.09
N SER A 512 -7.43 -9.51 -20.12
CA SER A 512 -8.07 -9.00 -21.35
C SER A 512 -7.37 -7.74 -21.89
N SER A 513 -6.34 -7.25 -21.21
CA SER A 513 -5.44 -6.20 -21.73
C SER A 513 -4.47 -6.72 -22.80
N PHE A 514 -4.43 -8.03 -23.03
CA PHE A 514 -3.55 -8.70 -24.00
C PHE A 514 -4.34 -9.26 -25.19
N GLY A 515 -3.63 -9.57 -26.28
CA GLY A 515 -4.19 -10.23 -27.46
C GLY A 515 -4.84 -9.28 -28.48
N TRP A 516 -4.66 -7.97 -28.30
CA TRP A 516 -5.11 -6.92 -29.21
C TRP A 516 -4.16 -5.72 -29.08
N SER A 517 -4.24 -4.76 -30.00
CA SER A 517 -3.40 -3.56 -30.01
C SER A 517 -4.19 -2.31 -30.39
N LEU A 518 -3.74 -1.15 -29.88
CA LEU A 518 -4.25 0.15 -30.29
C LEU A 518 -3.72 0.48 -31.69
N ASP A 519 -4.63 0.72 -32.64
CA ASP A 519 -4.26 1.24 -33.95
C ASP A 519 -4.02 2.75 -33.91
N GLN A 520 -3.61 3.33 -35.05
CA GLN A 520 -3.28 4.76 -35.11
C GLN A 520 -4.50 5.63 -34.79
N SER A 521 -5.70 5.25 -35.24
CA SER A 521 -6.93 6.01 -34.96
C SER A 521 -7.27 5.99 -33.46
N ASP A 522 -7.05 4.86 -32.78
CA ASP A 522 -7.24 4.75 -31.34
C ASP A 522 -6.25 5.67 -30.59
N ARG A 523 -4.99 5.71 -31.04
CA ARG A 523 -3.94 6.57 -30.45
C ARG A 523 -4.25 8.05 -30.65
N ASP A 524 -4.64 8.44 -31.85
CA ASP A 524 -4.93 9.83 -32.20
C ASP A 524 -6.11 10.38 -31.40
N THR A 525 -7.18 9.59 -31.23
CA THR A 525 -8.35 9.99 -30.44
C THR A 525 -8.06 10.11 -28.95
N ILE A 526 -7.19 9.25 -28.40
CA ILE A 526 -6.68 9.43 -27.03
C ILE A 526 -5.87 10.72 -26.93
N GLU A 527 -4.93 10.93 -27.85
CA GLU A 527 -4.01 12.07 -27.84
C GLU A 527 -4.74 13.41 -27.98
N GLU A 528 -5.84 13.47 -28.74
CA GLU A 528 -6.71 14.65 -28.82
C GLU A 528 -7.20 15.10 -27.42
N ILE A 529 -7.56 14.14 -26.55
CA ILE A 529 -7.94 14.46 -25.17
C ILE A 529 -6.72 14.83 -24.33
N LEU A 530 -5.62 14.10 -24.46
CA LEU A 530 -4.42 14.34 -23.65
C LEU A 530 -3.79 15.72 -23.93
N THR A 531 -3.84 16.22 -25.17
CA THR A 531 -3.31 17.55 -25.54
C THR A 531 -4.12 18.71 -24.96
N ARG A 532 -5.40 18.49 -24.64
CA ARG A 532 -6.27 19.45 -23.95
C ARG A 532 -6.07 19.48 -22.43
N SER A 533 -5.33 18.51 -21.90
CA SER A 533 -4.99 18.44 -20.47
C SER A 533 -3.81 19.34 -20.11
N ARG A 534 -3.57 19.52 -18.81
CA ARG A 534 -2.41 20.20 -18.23
C ARG A 534 -1.20 19.28 -18.03
N ARG A 535 -1.12 18.13 -18.70
CA ARG A 535 -0.02 17.15 -18.49
C ARG A 535 1.39 17.75 -18.64
N ALA A 536 1.59 18.69 -19.57
CA ALA A 536 2.88 19.36 -19.77
C ALA A 536 3.17 20.39 -18.67
N GLU A 537 2.16 21.14 -18.22
CA GLU A 537 2.29 22.09 -17.11
C GLU A 537 2.62 21.36 -15.80
N ILE A 538 1.99 20.20 -15.55
CA ILE A 538 2.30 19.34 -14.41
C ILE A 538 3.77 18.93 -14.45
N PHE A 539 4.25 18.38 -15.57
CA PHE A 539 5.66 18.01 -15.72
C PHE A 539 6.61 19.20 -15.46
N GLN A 540 6.33 20.37 -16.05
CA GLN A 540 7.16 21.57 -15.86
C GLN A 540 7.19 22.05 -14.39
N LYS A 541 6.10 21.86 -13.64
CA LYS A 541 5.99 22.32 -12.26
C LYS A 541 6.53 21.33 -11.23
N VAL A 542 6.29 20.04 -11.41
CA VAL A 542 6.58 19.00 -10.40
C VAL A 542 7.58 17.93 -10.86
N GLY A 543 8.15 18.05 -12.07
CA GLY A 543 9.04 17.04 -12.65
C GLY A 543 8.27 15.80 -13.10
N ASP A 544 8.99 14.70 -13.40
CA ASP A 544 8.41 13.42 -13.84
C ASP A 544 8.18 12.39 -12.74
N CYS A 545 8.82 12.55 -11.59
CA CYS A 545 8.51 11.84 -10.36
C CYS A 545 8.39 12.82 -9.20
N GLY A 546 7.17 13.25 -8.91
CA GLY A 546 6.92 14.28 -7.91
C GLY A 546 7.09 13.78 -6.47
N ALA A 547 7.32 14.73 -5.55
CA ALA A 547 7.49 14.46 -4.13
C ALA A 547 6.25 13.80 -3.49
N GLU A 548 5.07 13.86 -4.10
CA GLU A 548 3.85 13.20 -3.64
C GLU A 548 3.89 11.66 -3.67
N TYR A 549 4.96 11.09 -4.24
CA TYR A 549 5.22 9.64 -4.31
C TYR A 549 6.46 9.20 -3.51
N ARG A 550 7.24 10.16 -3.03
CA ARG A 550 8.30 9.95 -2.04
C ARG A 550 7.67 10.25 -0.68
#